data_AF-A0A177AXN7-F1
#
_entry.id   AF-A0A177AXN7-F1
#
_cell.length_a   1.000
_cell.length_b   1.000
_cell.length_c   1.000
_cell.angle_alpha   90.00
_cell.angle_beta   90.00
_cell.angle_gamma   90.00
#
_symmetry.space_group_name_H-M   'P 1'
#
loop_
_entity.id
_entity.type
_entity.pdbx_description
1 polymer ?
#
loop_
_entity_poly.entity_id
_entity_poly.type
_entity_poly.pdbx_seq_one_letter_code
_entity_poly.pdbx_strand_id
1 'polypeptide(L)'
;MVRFIYLDASVLKTNLNEKIKFPNLNVAGLVRREFETKEKFINKSEMPMTALAATCTNLCTVSKMQTITSILDFLSTDTIWYIFI
;
A
#
# COMPACT_ATOMS: atom_id res chain seq x y z
N MET A 1 -9.87 15.77 1.53
CA MET A 1 -8.73 16.44 0.85
C MET A 1 -7.76 15.37 0.40
N VAL A 2 -7.66 15.11 -0.92
CA VAL A 2 -6.74 14.10 -1.47
C VAL A 2 -5.32 14.66 -1.45
N ARG A 3 -4.34 13.90 -0.96
CA ARG A 3 -2.96 14.35 -0.80
C ARG A 3 -2.01 13.49 -1.62
N PHE A 4 -0.98 14.13 -2.20
CA PHE A 4 0.08 13.49 -2.98
C PHE A 4 1.41 13.69 -2.26
N ILE A 5 2.33 12.73 -2.43
CA ILE A 5 3.73 12.87 -2.01
C ILE A 5 4.53 13.36 -3.21
N TYR A 6 5.43 14.30 -2.96
CA TYR A 6 6.38 14.81 -3.92
C TYR A 6 7.78 14.36 -3.51
N LEU A 7 8.51 13.79 -4.47
CA LEU A 7 9.95 13.58 -4.39
C LEU A 7 10.58 14.71 -5.21
N ASP A 8 11.24 15.64 -4.51
CA ASP A 8 11.66 16.93 -5.05
C ASP A 8 10.49 17.68 -5.70
N ALA A 9 10.48 17.77 -7.03
CA ALA A 9 9.41 18.41 -7.81
C ALA A 9 8.42 17.42 -8.46
N SER A 10 8.66 16.11 -8.33
CA SER A 10 7.89 15.08 -9.02
C SER A 10 6.89 14.39 -8.09
N VAL A 11 5.64 14.28 -8.53
CA VAL A 11 4.62 13.49 -7.81
C VAL A 11 5.03 12.02 -7.84
N LEU A 12 4.94 11.35 -6.68
CA LEU A 12 5.14 9.91 -6.58
C LEU A 12 4.07 9.16 -7.37
N LYS A 13 4.51 8.27 -8.25
CA LYS A 13 3.65 7.47 -9.11
C LYS A 13 3.86 5.97 -8.91
N THR A 14 2.85 5.18 -9.25
CA THR A 14 2.97 3.73 -9.32
C THR A 14 3.79 3.30 -10.55
N ASN A 15 4.16 2.02 -10.62
CA ASN A 15 4.80 1.45 -11.81
C ASN A 15 3.96 1.58 -13.09
N LEU A 16 2.65 1.80 -12.95
CA LEU A 16 1.71 2.04 -14.07
C LEU A 16 1.58 3.53 -14.41
N ASN A 17 2.46 4.38 -13.87
CA ASN A 17 2.48 5.84 -14.07
C ASN A 17 1.24 6.56 -13.52
N GLU A 18 0.49 5.92 -12.63
CA GLU A 18 -0.66 6.53 -11.94
C GLU A 18 -0.21 7.30 -10.70
N LYS A 19 -0.82 8.45 -10.45
CA LYS A 19 -0.51 9.27 -9.26
C LYS A 19 -1.08 8.61 -8.00
N ILE A 20 -0.25 8.37 -7.00
CA ILE A 20 -0.69 7.75 -5.74
C ILE A 20 -1.45 8.77 -4.91
N LYS A 21 -2.71 8.45 -4.58
CA LYS A 21 -3.59 9.29 -3.77
C LYS A 21 -3.63 8.76 -2.35
N PHE A 22 -3.26 9.59 -1.38
CA PHE A 22 -3.28 9.22 0.03
C PHE A 22 -4.55 9.74 0.75
N PRO A 23 -5.18 8.90 1.60
CA PRO A 23 -6.42 9.27 2.30
C PRO A 23 -6.18 10.21 3.49
N ASN A 24 -5.00 10.15 4.13
CA ASN A 24 -4.67 10.98 5.29
C ASN A 24 -3.18 11.37 5.32
N LEU A 25 -2.83 12.31 6.22
CA LEU A 25 -1.45 12.81 6.34
C LEU A 25 -0.50 11.75 6.91
N ASN A 26 -0.99 10.90 7.81
CA ASN A 26 -0.15 9.95 8.53
C ASN A 26 0.41 8.88 7.59
N VAL A 27 -0.43 8.31 6.72
CA VAL A 27 -0.02 7.34 5.70
C VAL A 27 0.94 8.00 4.71
N ALA A 28 0.68 9.26 4.32
CA ALA A 28 1.59 9.99 3.45
C ALA A 28 2.95 10.24 4.13
N GLY A 29 2.97 10.54 5.43
CA GLY A 29 4.18 10.73 6.22
C GLY A 29 5.02 9.46 6.38
N LEU A 30 4.37 8.30 6.53
CA LEU A 30 5.06 7.01 6.60
C LEU A 30 5.78 6.67 5.30
N VAL A 31 5.10 6.83 4.16
CA VAL A 31 5.73 6.63 2.85
C VAL A 31 6.85 7.62 2.62
N ARG A 32 6.67 8.90 2.98
CA ARG A 32 7.72 9.90 2.88
C ARG A 32 8.96 9.51 3.69
N ARG A 33 8.79 9.02 4.92
CA ARG A 33 9.90 8.54 5.76
C ARG A 33 10.63 7.36 5.13
N GLU A 34 9.93 6.45 4.46
CA GLU A 34 10.57 5.33 3.74
C GLU A 34 11.49 5.83 2.62
N PHE A 35 11.14 6.93 1.93
CA PHE A 35 12.01 7.52 0.90
C PHE A 35 13.16 8.33 1.51
N GLU A 36 12.91 9.10 2.56
CA GLU A 36 13.95 9.89 3.25
C GLU A 36 15.03 9.02 3.92
N THR A 37 14.69 7.79 4.29
CA THR A 37 15.63 6.84 4.90
C THR A 37 16.51 6.10 3.89
N LYS A 38 16.33 6.30 2.58
CA LYS A 38 17.18 5.69 1.53
C LYS A 38 18.21 6.68 1.03
N GLU A 39 19.46 6.51 1.47
CA GLU A 39 20.56 7.44 1.12
C GLU A 39 21.17 7.21 -0.27
N LYS A 40 21.20 5.96 -0.76
CA LYS A 40 21.93 5.60 -2.01
C LYS A 40 21.12 4.80 -3.01
N PHE A 41 20.30 3.85 -2.55
CA PHE A 41 19.51 2.99 -3.42
C PHE A 41 18.13 2.75 -2.85
N ILE A 42 17.13 2.70 -3.73
CA ILE A 42 15.75 2.36 -3.37
C ILE A 42 15.65 0.83 -3.27
N ASN A 43 15.57 0.30 -2.05
CA ASN A 43 15.29 -1.11 -1.80
C ASN A 43 13.79 -1.33 -1.55
N LYS A 44 13.09 -1.94 -2.51
CA LYS A 44 11.64 -2.18 -2.43
C LYS A 44 11.24 -3.09 -1.27
N SER A 45 12.09 -4.04 -0.88
CA SER A 45 11.82 -4.94 0.25
C SER A 45 11.78 -4.21 1.59
N GLU A 46 12.38 -3.03 1.66
CA GLU A 46 12.44 -2.19 2.85
C GLU A 46 11.47 -1.00 2.76
N MET A 47 10.49 -1.05 1.84
CA MET A 47 9.49 0.00 1.64
C MET A 47 8.06 -0.57 1.60
N PRO A 48 7.63 -1.26 2.67
CA PRO A 48 6.34 -1.93 2.73
C PRO A 48 5.15 -0.97 2.57
N MET A 49 5.21 0.24 3.13
CA MET A 49 4.11 1.21 3.03
C MET A 49 3.96 1.75 1.61
N THR A 50 5.07 1.99 0.93
CA THR A 50 5.10 2.39 -0.48
C THR A 50 4.53 1.29 -1.37
N ALA A 51 4.92 0.04 -1.14
CA ALA A 51 4.41 -1.11 -1.87
C ALA A 51 2.91 -1.30 -1.67
N LEU A 52 2.42 -1.17 -0.43
CA LEU A 52 1.01 -1.24 -0.11
C LEU A 52 0.20 -0.11 -0.77
N ALA A 53 0.70 1.12 -0.71
CA ALA A 53 0.05 2.27 -1.34
C ALA A 53 -0.06 2.12 -2.87
N ALA A 54 0.98 1.60 -3.52
CA ALA A 54 0.95 1.30 -4.94
C ALA A 54 -0.07 0.19 -5.27
N THR A 55 -0.11 -0.87 -4.46
CA THR A 55 -1.07 -1.98 -4.63
C THR A 55 -2.51 -1.49 -4.48
N CYS A 56 -2.79 -0.69 -3.46
CA CYS A 56 -4.12 -0.11 -3.23
C CYS A 56 -4.57 0.85 -4.33
N THR A 57 -3.64 1.54 -4.98
CA THR A 57 -3.94 2.42 -6.12
C THR A 57 -4.30 1.58 -7.36
N ASN A 58 -3.62 0.45 -7.54
CA ASN A 58 -3.82 -0.45 -8.67
C ASN A 58 -5.03 -1.41 -8.50
N LEU A 59 -5.70 -1.41 -7.34
CA LEU A 59 -6.89 -2.22 -7.14
C LEU A 59 -8.05 -1.66 -7.97
N CYS A 60 -8.17 -2.11 -9.22
CA CYS A 60 -9.42 -1.97 -9.99
C CYS A 60 -10.60 -2.50 -9.15
N THR A 61 -11.78 -1.92 -9.31
CA THR A 61 -12.99 -2.30 -8.55
C THR A 61 -13.29 -3.81 -8.56
N VAL A 62 -12.93 -4.52 -9.64
CA VAL A 62 -13.02 -5.99 -9.76
C VAL A 62 -12.06 -6.70 -8.78
N SER A 63 -10.81 -6.24 -8.69
CA SER A 63 -9.83 -6.80 -7.75
C SER A 63 -10.18 -6.49 -6.28
N LYS A 64 -10.87 -5.37 -6.00
CA LYS A 64 -11.35 -5.05 -4.66
C LYS A 64 -12.34 -6.08 -4.12
N MET A 65 -13.32 -6.49 -4.93
CA MET A 65 -14.29 -7.53 -4.54
C MET A 65 -13.59 -8.87 -4.31
N GLN A 66 -12.65 -9.24 -5.18
CA GLN A 66 -11.86 -10.46 -5.00
C GLN A 66 -11.07 -10.43 -3.69
N THR A 67 -10.43 -9.31 -3.35
CA THR A 67 -9.72 -9.16 -2.07
C THR A 67 -10.67 -9.29 -0.87
N ILE A 68 -11.86 -8.70 -0.94
CA ILE A 68 -12.88 -8.84 0.12
C ILE A 68 -13.29 -10.30 0.27
N THR A 69 -13.59 -10.99 -0.84
CA THR A 69 -13.94 -12.42 -0.81
C THR A 69 -12.82 -13.25 -0.20
N SER A 70 -11.56 -13.05 -0.60
CA SER A 70 -10.43 -13.79 -0.02
C SER A 70 -10.26 -13.54 1.48
N ILE A 71 -10.55 -12.33 1.97
CA ILE A 71 -10.55 -12.03 3.42
C ILE A 71 -11.68 -12.78 4.11
N LEU A 72 -12.89 -12.80 3.54
CA LEU A 72 -14.03 -13.52 4.11
C LEU A 72 -13.82 -15.03 4.10
N ASP A 73 -13.24 -15.58 3.03
CA ASP A 73 -12.88 -16.99 2.93
C ASP A 73 -11.86 -17.35 4.01
N PHE A 74 -10.82 -16.53 4.20
CA PHE A 74 -9.87 -16.73 5.29
C PHE A 74 -10.55 -16.71 6.67
N LEU A 75 -11.46 -15.75 6.91
CA LEU A 75 -12.21 -15.67 8.16
C LEU A 75 -13.08 -16.92 8.42
N SER A 76 -13.59 -17.56 7.36
CA SER A 76 -14.36 -18.80 7.45
C SER A 76 -13.52 -20.03 7.84
N THR A 77 -12.21 -19.96 7.61
CA THR A 77 -11.23 -20.98 8.00
C THR A 77 -10.16 -20.41 8.93
N ASP A 78 -10.52 -19.41 9.75
CA ASP A 78 -9.53 -18.64 10.48
C ASP A 78 -8.72 -19.55 11.42
N THR A 79 -7.40 -19.40 11.33
CA THR A 79 -6.40 -20.09 12.14
C THR A 79 -6.72 -20.11 13.64
N ILE A 80 -7.38 -19.08 14.18
CA ILE A 80 -7.80 -19.04 15.59
C ILE A 80 -8.75 -20.19 15.93
N TRP A 81 -9.62 -20.60 14.99
CA TRP A 81 -10.55 -21.71 15.21
C TRP A 81 -9.87 -23.07 15.28
N TYR A 82 -8.65 -23.20 14.73
CA TYR A 82 -7.90 -24.46 14.66
C TYR A 82 -6.90 -24.65 15.81
N ILE A 83 -6.84 -23.73 16.79
CA ILE A 83 -5.94 -23.84 17.97
C ILE A 83 -6.40 -24.94 18.96
N PHE A 84 -7.61 -25.49 18.81
CA PHE A 84 -8.21 -26.47 19.72
C PHE A 84 -8.35 -27.91 19.18
N ILE A 85 -7.63 -28.28 18.11
CA ILE A 85 -7.53 -29.67 17.64
C ILE A 85 -6.10 -30.16 17.85
#